data_AF-A0A1Y3CDK2-F1
#
_entry.id   AF-A0A1Y3CDK2-F1
#
_cell.length_a   1.000
_cell.length_b   1.000
_cell.length_c   1.000
_cell.angle_alpha   90.00
_cell.angle_beta   90.00
_cell.angle_gamma   90.00
#
_symmetry.space_group_name_H-M   'P 1'
#
loop_
_entity.id
_entity.type
_entity.pdbx_description
1 polymer ?
#
loop_
_entity_poly.entity_id
_entity_poly.type
_entity_poly.pdbx_seq_one_letter_code
_entity_poly.pdbx_strand_id
1 'polypeptide(L)' 'MIQQFSHHDLEHVYANAVNTIQCEMIFVDAVQQLEEAARAGHGKAAMFLAELYFQGFRVERDSMKAQYWQKMATMQA' A
#
# COMPACT_ATOMS: atom_id res chain seq x y z
N MET A 1 -8.15 4.79 21.74
CA MET A 1 -6.72 5.07 21.50
C MET A 1 -6.51 4.96 20.01
N ILE A 2 -6.44 6.10 19.32
CA ILE A 2 -6.18 6.15 17.87
C ILE A 2 -4.66 5.99 17.74
N GLN A 3 -4.18 4.87 17.21
CA GLN A 3 -2.74 4.68 16.99
C GLN A 3 -2.26 5.79 16.03
N GLN A 4 -1.59 6.81 16.57
CA GLN A 4 -0.81 7.74 15.77
C GLN A 4 0.42 6.97 15.29
N PHE A 5 0.31 6.36 14.12
CA PHE A 5 1.48 5.84 13.43
C PHE A 5 2.44 7.00 13.16
N SER A 6 3.66 6.89 13.67
CA SER A 6 4.71 7.85 13.33
C SER A 6 5.10 7.66 11.86
N HIS A 7 5.47 8.75 11.18
CA HIS A 7 5.94 8.67 9.79
C HIS A 7 7.03 7.60 9.57
N HIS A 8 7.94 7.48 10.54
CA HIS A 8 9.00 6.46 10.51
C HIS A 8 8.46 5.02 10.58
N ASP A 9 7.40 4.79 11.36
CA ASP A 9 6.76 3.48 11.48
C ASP A 9 6.11 3.08 10.15
N LEU A 10 5.43 4.04 9.49
CA LEU A 10 4.81 3.85 8.19
C LEU A 10 5.84 3.58 7.08
N GLU A 11 6.98 4.27 7.09
CA GLU A 11 8.06 4.01 6.13
C GLU A 11 8.68 2.63 6.31
N HIS A 12 8.80 2.17 7.55
CA HIS A 12 9.33 0.84 7.86
C HIS A 12 8.37 -0.27 7.41
N VAL A 13 7.07 -0.11 7.69
CA VAL A 13 5.99 -1.01 7.23
C VAL A 13 5.94 -1.06 5.70
N TYR A 14 6.02 0.10 5.04
CA TYR A 14 6.07 0.18 3.58
C TYR A 14 7.27 -0.56 3.00
N ALA A 15 8.47 -0.31 3.52
CA ALA A 15 9.69 -0.95 3.02
C ALA A 15 9.65 -2.48 3.18
N ASN A 16 9.15 -2.96 4.31
CA ASN A 16 8.98 -4.38 4.57
C ASN A 16 7.95 -5.01 3.61
N ALA A 17 6.77 -4.41 3.51
CA ALA A 17 5.70 -4.92 2.65
C ALA A 17 6.11 -4.96 1.17
N VAL A 18 6.78 -3.92 0.69
CA VAL A 18 7.30 -3.86 -0.70
C VAL A 18 8.37 -4.93 -0.93
N ASN A 19 9.21 -5.23 0.06
CA ASN A 19 10.19 -6.31 -0.04
C ASN A 19 9.52 -7.69 -0.08
N THR A 20 8.56 -7.95 0.82
CA THR A 20 7.78 -9.18 0.89
C THR A 20 7.01 -9.45 -0.41
N ILE A 21 6.36 -8.45 -1.01
CA ILE A 21 5.63 -8.62 -2.30
C ILE A 21 6.58 -9.08 -3.43
N GLN A 22 7.80 -8.55 -3.43
CA GLN A 22 8.81 -8.86 -4.44
C GLN A 22 9.46 -10.23 -4.19
N CYS A 23 9.74 -10.60 -2.94
CA CYS A 23 10.54 -11.78 -2.60
C CYS A 23 9.70 -13.02 -2.27
N GLU A 24 8.57 -12.85 -1.60
CA GLU A 24 7.82 -13.96 -1.00
C GLU A 24 6.60 -14.39 -1.82
N MET A 25 6.26 -15.67 -1.70
CA MET A 25 5.08 -16.27 -2.32
C MET A 25 3.77 -15.88 -1.58
N ILE A 26 3.87 -15.49 -0.31
CA ILE A 26 2.75 -15.05 0.53
C ILE A 26 2.88 -13.55 0.77
N PHE A 27 2.03 -12.76 0.12
CA PHE A 27 2.07 -11.29 0.13
C PHE A 27 0.77 -10.66 0.64
N VAL A 28 -0.20 -11.48 1.04
CA VAL A 28 -1.51 -11.00 1.55
C VAL A 28 -1.34 -10.10 2.78
N ASP A 29 -0.42 -10.47 3.68
CA ASP A 29 -0.10 -9.69 4.88
C ASP A 29 0.55 -8.34 4.51
N ALA A 30 1.45 -8.34 3.52
CA ALA A 30 2.08 -7.13 3.00
C ALA A 30 1.08 -6.17 2.34
N VAL A 31 0.09 -6.69 1.59
CA VAL A 31 -0.98 -5.87 1.02
C VAL A 31 -1.81 -5.23 2.12
N GLN A 32 -2.18 -5.99 3.16
CA GLN A 32 -2.93 -5.44 4.30
C GLN A 32 -2.12 -4.36 5.04
N GLN A 33 -0.83 -4.58 5.27
CA GLN A 33 0.07 -3.59 5.87
C GLN A 33 0.14 -2.29 5.04
N LEU A 34 0.21 -2.40 3.71
CA LEU A 34 0.16 -1.24 2.82
C LEU A 34 -1.20 -0.53 2.86
N GLU A 35 -2.30 -1.26 2.98
CA GLU A 35 -3.65 -0.68 3.09
C GLU A 35 -3.80 0.09 4.40
N GLU A 36 -3.27 -0.45 5.50
CA GLU A 36 -3.22 0.26 6.78
C GLU A 36 -2.35 1.51 6.71
N ALA A 37 -1.16 1.42 6.12
CA ALA A 37 -0.29 2.57 5.94
C ALA A 37 -0.93 3.65 5.05
N ALA A 38 -1.59 3.26 3.95
CA ALA A 38 -2.35 4.16 3.09
C ALA A 38 -3.49 4.84 3.84
N ARG A 39 -4.25 4.10 4.67
CA ARG A 39 -5.32 4.65 5.52
C ARG A 39 -4.78 5.58 6.61
N ALA A 40 -3.57 5.35 7.09
CA ALA A 40 -2.88 6.22 8.04
C ALA A 40 -2.36 7.53 7.41
N GLY A 41 -2.54 7.72 6.09
CA GLY A 41 -2.12 8.92 5.36
C GLY A 41 -0.79 8.78 4.63
N HIS A 42 -0.26 7.56 4.48
CA HIS A 42 0.99 7.33 3.77
C HIS A 42 0.78 7.30 2.25
N GLY A 43 0.97 8.44 1.58
CA GLY A 43 0.78 8.58 0.13
C GLY A 43 1.57 7.57 -0.72
N LYS A 44 2.82 7.25 -0.34
CA LYS A 44 3.64 6.25 -1.07
C LYS A 44 3.03 4.84 -1.02
N ALA A 45 2.40 4.45 0.09
CA ALA A 45 1.79 3.13 0.22
C ALA A 45 0.52 3.02 -0.64
N ALA A 46 -0.30 4.08 -0.64
CA ALA A 46 -1.48 4.18 -1.50
C ALA A 46 -1.10 4.13 -2.98
N MET A 47 -0.02 4.81 -3.39
CA MET A 47 0.47 4.77 -4.77
C MET A 47 0.96 3.37 -5.16
N PHE A 48 1.68 2.69 -4.27
CA PHE A 48 2.16 1.33 -4.53
C PHE A 48 1.01 0.33 -4.67
N LEU A 49 -0.03 0.43 -3.83
CA LEU A 49 -1.26 -0.36 -3.99
C LEU A 49 -1.94 -0.10 -5.32
N ALA A 50 -2.00 1.17 -5.74
CA ALA A 50 -2.57 1.53 -7.03
C ALA A 50 -1.85 0.85 -8.18
N GLU A 51 -0.51 0.88 -8.17
CA GLU A 51 0.31 0.18 -9.17
C GLU A 51 0.12 -1.34 -9.11
N LEU A 52 0.01 -1.92 -7.91
CA LEU A 52 -0.21 -3.36 -7.74
C LEU A 52 -1.51 -3.83 -8.42
N TYR A 53 -2.61 -3.14 -8.16
CA TYR A 53 -3.92 -3.41 -8.78
C TYR A 53 -3.95 -3.04 -10.26
N PHE A 54 -3.20 -2.02 -10.68
CA PHE A 54 -3.12 -1.59 -12.08
C PHE A 54 -2.35 -2.59 -12.94
N GLN A 55 -1.22 -3.08 -12.43
CA GLN A 55 -0.39 -4.07 -13.10
C GLN A 55 -1.01 -5.48 -13.02
N GLY A 56 -1.86 -5.74 -12.03
CA GLY A 56 -2.32 -7.09 -11.73
C GLY A 56 -1.17 -7.99 -11.27
N PHE A 57 -0.16 -7.39 -10.62
CA PHE A 57 1.01 -8.13 -10.17
C PHE A 57 0.66 -8.87 -8.88
N ARG A 58 0.54 -10.20 -8.98
CA ARG A 58 0.11 -11.11 -7.91
C ARG A 58 -1.33 -10.94 -7.41
N VAL A 59 -2.02 -9.86 -7.74
CA VAL A 59 -3.46 -9.64 -7.51
C VAL A 59 -4.23 -9.57 -8.81
N GLU A 60 -5.54 -9.82 -8.77
CA GLU A 60 -6.39 -9.60 -9.94
C GLU A 60 -6.34 -8.12 -10.37
N ARG A 61 -6.18 -7.90 -11.66
CA ARG A 61 -6.11 -6.55 -12.23
C ARG A 61 -7.44 -5.85 -12.03
N ASP A 62 -7.43 -4.79 -11.25
CA ASP A 62 -8.61 -3.98 -10.96
C ASP A 62 -8.26 -2.50 -11.14
N SER A 63 -8.56 -2.00 -12.33
CA SER A 63 -8.32 -0.61 -12.71
C SER A 63 -9.19 0.37 -11.94
N MET A 64 -10.34 -0.04 -11.40
CA MET A 64 -11.18 0.81 -10.56
C MET A 64 -10.56 0.97 -9.17
N LYS A 65 -10.12 -0.13 -8.56
CA LYS A 65 -9.37 -0.07 -7.29
C LYS A 65 -8.07 0.69 -7.43
N ALA A 66 -7.33 0.49 -8.52
CA ALA A 66 -6.10 1.23 -8.79
C ALA A 66 -6.33 2.75 -8.78
N GLN A 67 -7.35 3.23 -9.50
CA GLN A 67 -7.70 4.66 -9.51
C GLN A 67 -8.14 5.18 -8.14
N TYR A 68 -8.87 4.36 -7.37
CA TYR A 68 -9.28 4.72 -6.01
C TYR A 68 -8.07 4.99 -5.10
N TRP A 69 -7.11 4.05 -5.08
CA TRP A 69 -5.89 4.18 -4.28
C TRP A 69 -4.97 5.29 -4.81
N GLN A 70 -4.90 5.48 -6.12
CA GLN A 70 -4.13 6.55 -6.73
C GLN A 70 -4.69 7.92 -6.35
N LYS A 71 -6.02 8.11 -6.38
CA LYS A 71 -6.65 9.35 -5.90
C LYS A 71 -6.36 9.62 -4.44
N MET A 72 -6.45 8.59 -3.60
CA MET A 72 -6.10 8.69 -2.17
C MET A 72 -4.64 9.12 -1.99
N ALA A 73 -3.72 8.54 -2.76
CA ALA A 73 -2.31 8.91 -2.73
C ALA A 73 -2.08 10.38 -3.10
N THR A 74 -2.74 10.86 -4.16
CA THR A 74 -2.61 12.26 -4.61
C THR A 74 -3.27 13.25 -3.66
N MET A 75 -4.33 12.85 -2.94
CA MET A 75 -5.00 13.70 -1.95
C MET A 75 -4.21 13.84 -0.64
N GLN A 76 -3.32 12.91 -0.35
CA GLN A 76 -2.54 12.82 0.90
C GLN A 76 -1.03 13.10 0.68
N ALA A 77 -0.64 13.57 -0.52
CA ALA A 77 0.74 13.87 -0.90
C ALA A 77 1.14 15.32 -0.60
#